data_AF-A0A199XNV2-F1
#
_entry.id   AF-A0A199XNV2-F1
#
_cell.length_a   1.000
_cell.length_b   1.000
_cell.length_c   1.000
_cell.angle_alpha   90.00
_cell.angle_beta   90.00
_cell.angle_gamma   90.00
#
_symmetry.space_group_name_H-M   'P 1'
#
loop_
_entity.id
_entity.type
_entity.pdbx_description
1 polymer ?
#
loop_
_entity_poly.entity_id
_entity_poly.type
_entity_poly.pdbx_seq_one_letter_code
_entity_poly.pdbx_strand_id
1 'polypeptide(L)'
;MLPSPLKKQLASSLQDGFVLKRSVFQPCLELYPMAEWNVMMQKVNGLNRFVKKNNDFIRRFTAGVKVVEIDALGRMLIPKDLVGFASIAKDVVFSSAVTIVEIWDKDLYEKSISGEDLDFADLAEEVMGNLNNNDNGIS
;
A
#
# COMPACT_ATOMS: atom_id res chain seq x y z
N MET A 1 17.35 5.59 -3.14
CA MET A 1 17.62 5.24 -1.72
C MET A 1 16.42 5.67 -0.91
N LEU A 2 16.03 4.92 0.12
CA LEU A 2 14.95 5.33 1.02
C LEU A 2 15.36 6.60 1.79
N PRO A 3 14.43 7.54 2.03
CA PRO A 3 14.66 8.68 2.91
C PRO A 3 15.04 8.25 4.33
N SER A 4 15.98 8.96 4.96
CA SER A 4 16.48 8.64 6.31
C SER A 4 15.40 8.51 7.40
N PRO A 5 14.36 9.37 7.44
CA PRO A 5 13.26 9.22 8.41
C PRO A 5 12.48 7.92 8.19
N LEU A 6 12.18 7.59 6.94
CA LEU A 6 11.45 6.37 6.59
C LEU A 6 12.25 5.12 6.94
N LYS A 7 13.56 5.14 6.69
CA LYS A 7 14.46 4.05 7.10
C LYS A 7 14.40 3.78 8.61
N LYS A 8 14.28 4.83 9.44
CA LYS A 8 14.13 4.66 10.90
C LYS A 8 12.78 4.04 11.27
N GLN A 9 11.69 4.44 10.60
CA GLN A 9 10.36 3.88 10.83
C GLN A 9 10.30 2.40 10.47
N LEU A 10 10.97 1.99 9.38
CA LEU A 10 10.99 0.60 8.92
C LEU A 10 12.05 -0.28 9.60
N ALA A 11 12.89 0.28 10.47
CA ALA A 11 14.05 -0.40 11.02
C ALA A 11 13.70 -1.69 11.78
N SER A 12 12.58 -1.70 12.51
CA SER A 12 12.09 -2.87 13.25
C SER A 12 11.63 -4.01 12.34
N SER A 13 11.32 -3.73 11.08
CA SER A 13 10.82 -4.72 10.11
C SER A 13 11.89 -5.20 9.13
N LEU A 14 13.12 -4.66 9.19
CA LEU A 14 14.19 -5.02 8.25
C LEU A 14 14.56 -6.51 8.28
N GLN A 15 14.43 -7.17 9.44
CA GLN A 15 14.81 -8.58 9.61
C GLN A 15 13.81 -9.55 8.96
N ASP A 16 12.52 -9.19 8.96
CA ASP A 16 11.44 -10.04 8.43
C ASP A 16 11.19 -9.82 6.92
N GLY A 17 11.83 -8.79 6.35
CA GLY A 17 11.68 -8.39 4.97
C GLY A 17 10.36 -7.68 4.68
N PHE A 18 10.12 -7.43 3.39
CA PHE A 18 8.98 -6.67 2.92
C PHE A 18 8.29 -7.39 1.77
N VAL A 19 7.03 -7.05 1.56
CA VAL A 19 6.27 -7.44 0.39
C VAL A 19 5.99 -6.22 -0.45
N LEU A 20 6.39 -6.26 -1.71
CA LEU A 20 6.07 -5.27 -2.72
C LEU A 20 4.98 -5.80 -3.64
N LYS A 21 3.93 -5.02 -3.85
CA LYS A 21 2.83 -5.39 -4.75
C LYS A 21 2.28 -4.18 -5.49
N ARG A 22 1.39 -4.45 -6.42
CA ARG A 22 0.60 -3.43 -7.15
C ARG A 22 -0.50 -2.88 -6.24
N SER A 23 -0.74 -1.57 -6.28
CA SER A 23 -1.92 -1.00 -5.64
C SER A 23 -3.19 -1.41 -6.39
N VAL A 24 -4.30 -1.47 -5.64
CA VAL A 24 -5.61 -1.86 -6.18
C VAL A 24 -6.29 -0.67 -6.88
N PHE A 25 -6.14 0.52 -6.32
CA PHE A 25 -6.90 1.70 -6.74
C PHE A 25 -6.05 2.70 -7.52
N GLN A 26 -4.73 2.61 -7.40
CA GLN A 26 -3.83 3.62 -7.90
C GLN A 26 -2.71 3.02 -8.76
N PRO A 27 -2.14 3.77 -9.71
CA PRO A 27 -1.01 3.32 -10.52
C PRO A 27 0.32 3.43 -9.74
N CYS A 28 0.38 2.83 -8.55
CA CYS A 28 1.54 2.86 -7.66
C CYS A 28 1.84 1.47 -7.08
N LEU A 29 2.98 1.34 -6.39
CA LEU A 29 3.32 0.12 -5.65
C LEU A 29 3.06 0.31 -4.17
N GLU A 30 2.75 -0.78 -3.49
CA GLU A 30 2.58 -0.81 -2.04
C GLU A 30 3.66 -1.73 -1.45
N LEU A 31 4.43 -1.17 -0.52
CA LEU A 31 5.47 -1.84 0.24
C LEU A 31 4.95 -2.09 1.67
N TYR A 32 4.72 -3.36 1.96
CA TYR A 32 4.26 -3.85 3.25
C TYR A 32 5.44 -4.36 4.06
N PRO A 33 5.58 -3.95 5.34
CA PRO A 33 6.26 -4.78 6.32
C PRO A 33 5.66 -6.20 6.34
N MET A 34 6.48 -7.23 6.47
CA MET A 34 6.00 -8.62 6.44
C MET A 34 4.89 -8.90 7.47
N ALA A 35 4.98 -8.30 8.66
CA ALA A 35 3.96 -8.41 9.71
C ALA A 35 2.58 -7.89 9.23
N GLU A 36 2.54 -6.71 8.63
CA GLU A 36 1.31 -6.10 8.08
C GLU A 36 0.76 -6.91 6.91
N TRP A 37 1.64 -7.44 6.05
CA TRP A 37 1.24 -8.34 4.97
C TRP A 37 0.56 -9.61 5.50
N ASN A 38 1.11 -10.21 6.56
CA ASN A 38 0.55 -11.41 7.17
C ASN A 38 -0.84 -11.15 7.75
N VAL A 39 -1.04 -10.02 8.44
CA VAL A 39 -2.36 -9.59 8.95
C VAL A 39 -3.35 -9.41 7.79
N MET A 40 -2.94 -8.78 6.69
CA MET A 40 -3.80 -8.61 5.52
C MET A 40 -4.15 -9.97 4.89
N MET A 41 -3.18 -10.86 4.74
CA MET A 41 -3.39 -12.18 4.14
C MET A 41 -4.27 -13.09 4.97
N GLN A 42 -4.31 -12.93 6.30
CA GLN A 42 -5.31 -13.62 7.14
C GLN A 42 -6.74 -13.23 6.73
N LYS A 43 -7.00 -11.93 6.51
CA LYS A 43 -8.32 -11.46 6.04
C LYS A 43 -8.65 -11.99 4.65
N VAL A 44 -7.68 -11.95 3.73
CA VAL A 44 -7.84 -12.48 2.35
C VAL A 44 -8.12 -13.98 2.35
N ASN A 45 -7.44 -14.74 3.22
CA ASN A 45 -7.65 -16.19 3.35
C ASN A 45 -9.02 -16.55 3.93
N GLY A 46 -9.65 -15.66 4.68
CA GLY A 46 -11.01 -15.84 5.20
C GLY A 46 -12.11 -15.77 4.13
N LEU A 47 -11.79 -15.36 2.90
CA LEU A 47 -12.78 -15.23 1.83
C LEU A 47 -13.23 -16.60 1.29
N ASN A 48 -14.54 -16.78 1.13
CA ASN A 48 -15.12 -18.01 0.57
C ASN A 48 -14.64 -18.25 -0.87
N ARG A 49 -13.90 -19.35 -1.09
CA ARG A 49 -13.33 -19.75 -2.38
C ARG A 49 -14.33 -20.34 -3.37
N PHE A 50 -15.58 -20.60 -2.98
CA PHE A 50 -16.64 -21.01 -3.90
C PHE A 50 -17.36 -19.83 -4.55
N VAL A 51 -17.11 -18.60 -4.07
CA VAL A 51 -17.63 -17.38 -4.71
C VAL A 51 -16.62 -16.90 -5.75
N LYS A 52 -16.99 -16.94 -7.03
CA LYS A 52 -16.10 -16.56 -8.15
C LYS A 52 -15.48 -15.17 -7.96
N LYS A 53 -16.26 -14.18 -7.52
CA LYS A 53 -15.80 -12.80 -7.24
C LYS A 53 -14.63 -12.76 -6.25
N ASN A 54 -14.67 -13.60 -5.21
CA ASN A 54 -13.60 -13.66 -4.21
C ASN A 54 -12.32 -14.23 -4.82
N ASN A 55 -12.41 -15.27 -5.64
CA ASN A 55 -11.23 -15.81 -6.34
C ASN A 55 -10.61 -14.80 -7.30
N ASP A 56 -11.44 -14.07 -8.05
CA ASP A 56 -10.99 -13.03 -8.96
C ASP A 56 -10.29 -11.89 -8.20
N PHE A 57 -10.85 -11.49 -7.05
CA PHE A 57 -10.23 -10.52 -6.14
C PHE A 57 -8.88 -11.02 -5.61
N ILE A 58 -8.81 -12.22 -5.02
CA ILE A 58 -7.58 -12.81 -4.47
C ILE A 58 -6.49 -12.87 -5.54
N ARG A 59 -6.85 -13.29 -6.76
CA ARG A 59 -5.91 -13.39 -7.88
C ARG A 59 -5.36 -12.02 -8.27
N ARG A 60 -6.20 -10.99 -8.34
CA ARG A 60 -5.77 -9.62 -8.68
C ARG A 60 -4.97 -8.98 -7.54
N PHE A 61 -5.41 -9.18 -6.30
CA PHE A 61 -4.77 -8.61 -5.11
C PHE A 61 -3.36 -9.18 -4.88
N THR A 62 -3.15 -10.47 -5.18
CA THR A 62 -1.84 -11.12 -5.06
C THR A 62 -1.02 -11.11 -6.35
N ALA A 63 -1.54 -10.50 -7.43
CA ALA A 63 -0.84 -10.44 -8.71
C ALA A 63 0.44 -9.62 -8.61
N GLY A 64 1.56 -10.23 -9.00
CA GLY A 64 2.85 -9.54 -9.02
C GLY A 64 3.42 -9.23 -7.64
N VAL A 65 2.92 -9.87 -6.57
CA VAL A 65 3.52 -9.81 -5.23
C VAL A 65 4.97 -10.33 -5.29
N LYS A 66 5.89 -9.61 -4.65
CA LYS A 66 7.31 -9.93 -4.58
C LYS A 66 7.81 -9.71 -3.15
N VAL A 67 8.51 -10.69 -2.60
CA VAL A 67 9.27 -10.48 -1.36
C VAL A 67 10.55 -9.74 -1.73
N VAL A 68 10.85 -8.70 -0.98
CA VAL A 68 12.00 -7.82 -1.20
C VAL A 68 12.68 -7.49 0.13
N GLU A 69 13.98 -7.24 0.06
CA GLU A 69 14.79 -6.84 1.20
C GLU A 69 15.29 -5.41 0.99
N ILE A 70 15.48 -4.71 2.11
CA ILE A 70 16.11 -3.40 2.14
C ILE A 70 17.47 -3.57 2.79
N ASP A 71 18.53 -3.24 2.06
CA ASP A 71 19.89 -3.38 2.57
C ASP A 71 20.20 -2.37 3.70
N ALA A 72 21.35 -2.55 4.35
CA ALA A 72 21.79 -1.67 5.43
C ALA A 72 21.97 -0.20 5.01
N LEU A 73 22.05 0.10 3.71
CA LEU A 73 22.12 1.46 3.17
C LEU A 73 20.73 2.03 2.84
N GLY A 74 19.65 1.25 2.99
CA GLY A 74 18.31 1.68 2.61
C GLY A 74 18.10 1.62 1.10
N ARG A 75 18.70 0.63 0.41
CA ARG A 75 18.46 0.36 -1.01
C ARG A 75 17.63 -0.91 -1.17
N MET A 76 16.77 -0.90 -2.16
CA MET A 76 15.91 -2.02 -2.54
C MET A 76 15.83 -2.07 -4.06
N LEU A 77 15.77 -3.28 -4.62
CA LEU A 77 15.55 -3.47 -6.05
C LEU A 77 14.05 -3.65 -6.31
N ILE A 78 13.49 -2.79 -7.16
CA ILE A 78 12.11 -2.93 -7.63
C ILE A 78 12.12 -3.75 -8.93
N PRO A 79 11.40 -4.88 -9.00
CA PRO A 79 11.26 -5.67 -10.21
C PRO A 79 10.70 -4.86 -11.39
N LYS A 80 11.23 -5.07 -12.59
CA LYS A 80 10.91 -4.27 -13.80
C LYS A 80 9.41 -4.28 -14.15
N ASP A 81 8.72 -5.39 -13.91
CA ASP A 81 7.29 -5.51 -14.14
C ASP A 81 6.46 -4.61 -13.20
N LEU A 82 6.96 -4.38 -11.98
CA LEU A 82 6.35 -3.46 -11.02
C LEU A 82 6.69 -2.00 -11.33
N VAL A 83 7.93 -1.71 -11.76
CA VAL A 83 8.30 -0.39 -12.31
C VAL A 83 7.37 -0.02 -13.47
N GLY A 84 7.16 -0.95 -14.41
CA GLY A 84 6.27 -0.73 -15.55
C GLY A 84 4.81 -0.54 -15.16
N PHE A 85 4.31 -1.27 -14.15
CA PHE A 85 2.95 -1.08 -13.64
C PHE A 85 2.75 0.32 -13.04
N ALA A 86 3.68 0.76 -12.19
CA ALA A 86 3.58 2.06 -11.51
C ALA A 86 4.03 3.24 -12.39
N SER A 87 4.37 2.98 -13.66
CA SER A 87 4.85 3.97 -14.62
C SER A 87 6.01 4.84 -14.10
N ILE A 88 6.84 4.28 -13.22
CA ILE A 88 7.97 5.01 -12.61
C ILE A 88 9.01 5.28 -13.69
N ALA A 89 9.17 6.55 -14.05
CA ALA A 89 10.12 6.95 -15.09
C ALA A 89 11.45 7.44 -14.50
N LYS A 90 11.39 8.38 -13.55
CA LYS A 90 12.59 9.05 -13.02
C LYS A 90 12.48 9.40 -11.55
N ASP A 91 11.56 10.28 -11.20
CA ASP A 91 11.42 10.80 -9.84
C ASP A 91 10.41 9.97 -9.07
N VAL A 92 10.81 9.48 -7.90
CA VAL A 92 10.03 8.57 -7.08
C VAL A 92 9.58 9.27 -5.80
N VAL A 93 8.29 9.15 -5.48
CA VAL A 93 7.73 9.59 -4.21
C VAL A 93 7.46 8.37 -3.32
N PHE A 94 7.89 8.47 -2.06
CA PHE A 94 7.53 7.52 -1.01
C PHE A 94 6.50 8.20 -0.10
N SER A 95 5.29 7.67 -0.07
CA SER A 95 4.20 8.17 0.78
C SER A 95 3.83 7.13 1.82
N SER A 96 3.83 7.52 3.10
CA SER A 96 3.36 6.63 4.17
C SER A 96 1.84 6.64 4.20
N ALA A 97 1.21 5.48 3.97
CA ALA A 97 -0.23 5.30 3.98
C ALA A 97 -0.60 4.35 5.14
N VAL A 98 -0.86 4.94 6.31
CA VAL A 98 -1.19 4.22 7.55
C VAL A 98 -0.08 3.24 7.95
N THR A 99 -0.20 1.95 7.62
CA THR A 99 0.78 0.90 8.01
C THR A 99 1.72 0.47 6.88
N ILE A 100 1.54 1.03 5.67
CA ILE A 100 2.34 0.70 4.49
C ILE A 100 3.02 1.94 3.90
N VAL A 101 3.93 1.69 2.97
CA VAL A 101 4.54 2.75 2.15
C VAL A 101 4.11 2.55 0.71
N GLU A 102 3.54 3.59 0.12
CA GLU A 102 3.30 3.63 -1.31
C GLU A 102 4.51 4.22 -2.04
N ILE A 103 4.81 3.66 -3.21
CA ILE A 103 5.92 4.06 -4.08
C ILE A 103 5.33 4.47 -5.42
N TRP A 104 5.56 5.73 -5.78
CA TRP A 104 4.91 6.38 -6.90
C TRP A 104 5.91 6.98 -7.88
N ASP A 105 5.48 7.10 -9.14
CA ASP A 105 6.00 8.16 -9.99
C ASP A 105 5.51 9.53 -9.47
N LYS A 106 6.40 10.52 -9.44
CA LYS A 106 6.12 11.83 -8.85
C LYS A 106 4.90 12.52 -9.49
N ASP A 107 4.78 12.52 -10.81
CA ASP A 107 3.71 13.26 -11.48
C ASP A 107 2.35 12.59 -11.26
N LEU A 108 2.35 11.24 -11.20
CA LEU A 108 1.15 10.47 -10.86
C LEU A 108 0.71 10.66 -9.40
N TYR A 109 1.66 10.80 -8.48
CA TYR A 109 1.36 11.12 -7.08
C TYR A 109 0.73 12.51 -6.95
N GLU A 110 1.34 13.55 -7.51
CA GLU A 110 0.78 14.91 -7.44
C GLU A 110 -0.61 14.98 -8.08
N LYS A 111 -0.82 14.25 -9.19
CA LYS A 111 -2.14 14.14 -9.82
C LYS A 111 -3.17 13.43 -8.94
N SER A 112 -2.78 12.40 -8.17
CA SER A 112 -3.72 11.63 -7.36
C SER A 112 -4.20 12.42 -6.13
N ILE A 113 -3.37 13.31 -5.59
CA ILE A 113 -3.71 14.14 -4.42
C ILE A 113 -4.26 15.52 -4.77
N SER A 114 -4.01 16.03 -5.98
CA SER A 114 -4.48 17.36 -6.41
C SER A 114 -5.95 17.39 -6.81
N GLY A 115 -6.58 16.22 -6.99
CA GLY A 115 -8.01 15.99 -7.21
C GLY A 115 -8.82 17.25 -7.51
N GLU A 116 -8.81 17.69 -8.76
CA GLU A 116 -9.46 18.95 -9.19
C GLU A 116 -11.00 18.96 -8.98
N ASP A 117 -11.60 17.84 -8.56
CA ASP A 117 -13.05 17.62 -8.52
C ASP A 117 -13.63 17.25 -7.13
N LEU A 118 -12.83 17.20 -6.06
CA LEU A 118 -13.32 16.88 -4.71
C LEU A 118 -12.92 17.98 -3.72
N ASP A 119 -13.91 18.65 -3.11
CA ASP A 119 -13.65 19.46 -1.92
C ASP A 119 -13.21 18.50 -0.81
N PHE A 120 -11.92 18.53 -0.48
CA PHE A 120 -11.35 17.69 0.56
C PHE A 120 -12.06 17.88 1.90
N ALA A 121 -12.62 19.07 2.17
CA ALA A 121 -13.40 19.32 3.37
C ALA A 121 -14.68 18.47 3.40
N ASP A 122 -15.43 18.40 2.31
CA ASP A 122 -16.65 17.60 2.21
C ASP A 122 -16.34 16.10 2.35
N LEU A 123 -15.28 15.64 1.69
CA LEU A 123 -14.82 14.25 1.81
C LEU A 123 -14.39 13.91 3.24
N ALA A 124 -13.68 14.84 3.90
CA ALA A 124 -13.28 14.67 5.29
C ALA A 124 -14.50 14.59 6.21
N GLU A 125 -15.52 15.41 6.00
CA GLU A 125 -16.77 15.36 6.77
C GLU A 125 -17.53 14.05 6.52
N GLU A 126 -17.68 13.60 5.28
CA GLU A 126 -18.38 12.35 4.96
C GLU A 126 -17.72 11.12 5.62
N VAL A 127 -16.39 11.04 5.53
CA VAL A 127 -15.62 9.88 6.00
C VAL A 127 -15.42 9.93 7.52
N MET A 128 -15.07 11.09 8.08
CA MET A 128 -14.70 11.22 9.48
C MET A 128 -15.84 11.69 10.38
N GLY A 129 -16.79 12.48 9.87
CA GLY A 129 -17.90 13.04 10.66
C GLY A 129 -18.87 11.99 11.18
N ASN A 130 -18.98 10.85 10.48
CA ASN A 130 -19.86 9.74 10.85
C ASN A 130 -19.22 8.71 11.81
N LEU A 131 -17.94 8.85 12.17
CA LEU A 131 -17.24 7.89 13.03
C LEU A 131 -17.67 7.91 14.51
N ASN A 132 -18.60 8.79 14.89
CA ASN A 132 -19.01 8.98 16.28
C ASN A 132 -20.08 8.02 16.84
N ASN A 133 -20.48 6.94 16.17
CA ASN A 133 -21.51 6.04 16.71
C ASN A 133 -21.35 4.57 16.25
N ASN A 134 -20.32 3.83 16.71
CA ASN A 134 -20.36 2.36 16.70
C ASN A 134 -19.41 1.67 17.71
N ASP A 135 -18.88 2.37 18.71
CA ASP A 135 -18.34 1.71 19.91
C ASP A 135 -19.49 1.43 20.87
N ASN A 136 -20.20 0.32 20.67
CA ASN A 136 -21.04 -0.34 21.71
C ASN A 136 -21.32 -1.81 21.37
N GLY A 137 -20.28 -2.55 20.97
CA GLY A 137 -20.35 -4.00 20.80
C GLY A 137 -20.05 -4.77 22.09
N ILE A 138 -20.79 -4.53 23.17
CA ILE A 138 -20.98 -5.54 24.21
C ILE A 138 -22.20 -6.37 23.77
N SER A 139 -21.94 -7.59 23.28
CA SER A 139 -22.70 -8.79 23.64
C SER A 139 -21.98 -10.05 23.21
#